data_AF-A0A0G1NEQ5-F1
#
_entry.id   AF-A0A0G1NEQ5-F1
#
_cell.length_a   1.000
_cell.length_b   1.000
_cell.length_c   1.000
_cell.angle_alpha   90.00
_cell.angle_beta   90.00
_cell.angle_gamma   90.00
#
_symmetry.space_group_name_H-M   'P 1'
#
loop_
_entity.id
_entity.type
_entity.pdbx_description
1 polymer ?
#
loop_
_entity_poly.entity_id
_entity_poly.type
_entity_poly.pdbx_seq_one_letter_code
_entity_poly.pdbx_strand_id
1 'polypeptide(L)'
;MREQVIQGGMGLGLSVPLLARAVSTRTGPPWGLGTVSGTAVNVVMARVLQNGSRDKGCEGFLRALEEFPFPDVAKSVIDTWYVSSGIPKGKRYRTVEMFTLEPSPELINLTVCANFAIVWLAKEGHHNRVSINYLEKVNMPLIYSFVGAMLAGVDYVTMGAGIPTQVPGVLDTITQGRPAEYRIPIGGGDGKSRLMNF
;
A
#
# COMPACT_ATOMS: atom_id res chain seq x y z
N MET A 1 19.92 11.77 5.19
CA MET A 1 19.59 10.33 5.36
C MET A 1 20.85 9.64 5.88
N ARG A 2 20.77 8.81 6.94
CA ARG A 2 21.91 8.04 7.49
C ARG A 2 22.10 6.73 6.72
N GLU A 3 21.02 6.25 6.13
CA GLU A 3 20.90 5.05 5.33
C GLU A 3 21.77 5.18 4.07
N GLN A 4 22.68 4.22 3.87
CA GLN A 4 23.62 4.17 2.75
C GLN A 4 23.12 3.26 1.63
N VAL A 5 22.23 2.32 1.97
CA VAL A 5 21.64 1.36 1.05
C VAL A 5 20.13 1.45 1.14
N ILE A 6 19.47 1.52 -0.01
CA ILE A 6 18.01 1.44 -0.11
C ILE A 6 17.67 0.06 -0.66
N GLN A 7 16.88 -0.71 0.11
CA GLN A 7 16.36 -1.98 -0.37
C GLN A 7 15.42 -1.73 -1.56
N GLY A 8 15.54 -2.54 -2.61
CA GLY A 8 14.59 -2.53 -3.72
C GLY A 8 13.15 -2.83 -3.25
N GLY A 9 12.19 -2.11 -3.83
CA GLY A 9 10.76 -2.22 -3.53
C GLY A 9 9.89 -2.61 -4.74
N MET A 10 10.49 -3.06 -5.85
CA MET A 10 9.76 -3.40 -7.08
C MET A 10 9.22 -4.84 -7.04
N GLY A 11 7.96 -5.01 -7.46
CA GLY A 11 7.33 -6.33 -7.67
C GLY A 11 6.17 -6.64 -6.73
N LEU A 12 5.27 -7.52 -7.18
CA LEU A 12 4.08 -7.92 -6.43
C LEU A 12 4.44 -8.95 -5.33
N GLY A 13 4.25 -8.61 -4.06
CA GLY A 13 4.41 -9.55 -2.94
C GLY A 13 5.85 -10.04 -2.70
N LEU A 14 6.86 -9.37 -3.26
CA LEU A 14 8.27 -9.73 -3.08
C LEU A 14 8.91 -8.96 -1.91
N SER A 15 8.85 -7.63 -1.95
CA SER A 15 9.35 -6.76 -0.88
C SER A 15 8.32 -6.69 0.25
N VAL A 16 8.24 -7.78 1.03
CA VAL A 16 7.28 -7.97 2.13
C VAL A 16 7.72 -7.29 3.43
N PRO A 17 6.80 -7.04 4.38
CA PRO A 17 7.11 -6.39 5.67
C PRO A 17 8.29 -7.02 6.43
N LEU A 18 8.40 -8.35 6.41
CA LEU A 18 9.48 -9.07 7.08
C LEU A 18 10.86 -8.62 6.57
N LEU A 19 11.02 -8.48 5.26
CA LEU A 19 12.29 -8.06 4.65
C LEU A 19 12.57 -6.59 4.96
N ALA A 20 11.57 -5.72 4.79
CA ALA A 20 11.71 -4.30 5.09
C ALA A 20 12.10 -4.05 6.55
N ARG A 21 11.46 -4.76 7.49
CA ARG A 21 11.81 -4.73 8.92
C ARG A 21 13.24 -5.21 9.14
N ALA A 22 13.64 -6.35 8.57
CA ALA A 22 14.99 -6.89 8.73
C ALA A 22 16.08 -5.92 8.25
N VAL A 23 15.84 -5.22 7.13
CA VAL A 23 16.76 -4.19 6.62
C VAL A 23 16.78 -2.98 7.55
N SER A 24 15.62 -2.47 7.96
CA SER A 24 15.49 -1.25 8.77
C SER A 24 16.01 -1.41 10.19
N THR A 25 16.00 -2.65 10.72
CA THR A 25 16.45 -2.97 12.10
C THR A 25 17.88 -3.49 12.15
N ARG A 26 18.57 -3.61 11.02
CA ARG A 26 19.93 -4.14 11.00
C ARG A 26 20.87 -3.29 11.85
N THR A 27 21.59 -3.94 12.76
CA THR A 27 22.59 -3.31 13.61
C THR A 27 23.95 -3.28 12.90
N GLY A 28 24.45 -2.08 12.57
CA GLY A 28 25.78 -1.85 12.00
C GLY A 28 25.78 -1.38 10.55
N PRO A 29 26.91 -0.92 10.00
CA PRO A 29 27.03 -0.45 8.60
C PRO A 29 27.06 -1.61 7.57
N PRO A 30 26.68 -1.37 6.30
CA PRO A 30 26.08 -0.14 5.78
C PRO A 30 24.58 0.02 6.12
N TRP A 31 24.19 1.08 6.82
CA TRP A 31 22.81 1.27 7.30
C TRP A 31 21.80 1.18 6.14
N GLY A 32 20.72 0.43 6.34
CA GLY A 32 19.74 0.14 5.30
C GLY A 32 18.41 0.83 5.53
N LEU A 33 17.78 1.30 4.45
CA LEU A 33 16.37 1.68 4.41
C LEU A 33 15.57 0.48 3.90
N GLY A 34 14.77 -0.14 4.76
CA GLY A 34 13.86 -1.19 4.35
C GLY A 34 12.70 -0.62 3.55
N THR A 35 12.32 -1.31 2.48
CA THR A 35 11.30 -0.84 1.54
C THR A 35 10.24 -1.91 1.33
N VAL A 36 8.97 -1.60 1.55
CA VAL A 36 7.88 -2.48 1.13
C VAL A 36 7.43 -2.16 -0.30
N SER A 37 6.89 -3.14 -1.03
CA SER A 37 6.29 -2.86 -2.33
C SER A 37 4.84 -2.43 -2.17
N GLY A 38 4.52 -1.25 -2.69
CA GLY A 38 3.16 -0.73 -2.83
C GLY A 38 2.42 -1.27 -4.06
N THR A 39 3.02 -2.19 -4.83
CA THR A 39 2.43 -2.71 -6.07
C THR A 39 1.26 -3.64 -5.77
N ALA A 40 0.03 -3.21 -6.10
CA ALA A 40 -1.21 -3.98 -5.95
C ALA A 40 -1.38 -4.67 -4.59
N VAL A 41 -0.99 -3.98 -3.51
CA VAL A 41 -1.09 -4.49 -2.13
C VAL A 41 -2.53 -4.80 -1.75
N ASN A 42 -3.50 -4.06 -2.27
CA ASN A 42 -4.92 -4.35 -2.15
C ASN A 42 -5.28 -5.77 -2.63
N VAL A 43 -4.71 -6.20 -3.76
CA VAL A 43 -4.90 -7.56 -4.30
C VAL A 43 -4.20 -8.60 -3.44
N VAL A 44 -2.99 -8.31 -2.96
CA VAL A 44 -2.24 -9.20 -2.05
C VAL A 44 -3.01 -9.39 -0.76
N MET A 45 -3.40 -8.32 -0.08
CA MET A 45 -4.15 -8.37 1.17
C MET A 45 -5.49 -9.09 0.98
N ALA A 46 -6.26 -8.76 -0.07
CA ALA A 46 -7.50 -9.46 -0.36
C ALA A 46 -7.31 -10.98 -0.55
N ARG A 47 -6.18 -11.39 -1.16
CA ARG A 47 -5.86 -12.81 -1.32
C ARG A 47 -5.51 -13.48 0.00
N VAL A 48 -4.69 -12.82 0.81
CA VAL A 48 -4.25 -13.29 2.12
C VAL A 48 -5.45 -13.43 3.07
N LEU A 49 -6.33 -12.44 3.12
CA LEU A 49 -7.56 -12.47 3.95
C LEU A 49 -8.52 -13.58 3.52
N GLN A 50 -8.67 -13.82 2.22
CA GLN A 50 -9.51 -14.91 1.71
C GLN A 50 -8.88 -16.30 1.91
N ASN A 51 -7.56 -16.38 2.06
CA ASN A 51 -6.90 -17.62 2.47
C ASN A 51 -7.02 -17.90 3.98
N GLY A 52 -7.35 -16.88 4.78
CA GLY A 52 -7.63 -17.02 6.20
C GLY A 52 -6.49 -17.68 6.97
N SER A 53 -6.84 -18.59 7.88
CA SER A 53 -5.89 -19.35 8.70
C SER A 53 -4.89 -20.21 7.93
N ARG A 54 -5.09 -20.41 6.61
CA ARG A 54 -4.15 -21.15 5.76
C ARG A 54 -2.99 -20.28 5.26
N ASP A 55 -3.07 -18.97 5.46
CA ASP A 55 -2.03 -18.02 5.06
C ASP A 55 -1.37 -17.41 6.30
N LYS A 56 -0.05 -17.58 6.39
CA LYS A 56 0.75 -17.09 7.52
C LYS A 56 0.73 -15.56 7.65
N GLY A 57 0.42 -14.84 6.56
CA GLY A 57 0.31 -13.38 6.57
C GLY A 57 -1.03 -12.87 7.11
N CYS A 58 -2.07 -13.72 7.18
CA CYS A 58 -3.44 -13.28 7.46
C CYS A 58 -3.57 -12.63 8.84
N GLU A 59 -3.02 -13.25 9.88
CA GLU A 59 -3.04 -12.70 11.23
C GLU A 59 -2.37 -11.32 11.30
N GLY A 60 -1.28 -11.12 10.56
CA GLY A 60 -0.60 -9.83 10.48
C GLY A 60 -1.48 -8.73 9.91
N PHE A 61 -2.17 -9.00 8.79
CA PHE A 61 -3.09 -8.04 8.21
C PHE A 61 -4.28 -7.75 9.14
N LEU A 62 -4.82 -8.75 9.83
CA LEU A 62 -5.91 -8.53 10.79
C LEU A 62 -5.48 -7.62 11.94
N ARG A 63 -4.33 -7.85 12.57
CA ARG A 63 -3.80 -6.96 13.62
C ARG A 63 -3.58 -5.54 13.12
N ALA A 64 -3.05 -5.38 11.91
CA ALA A 64 -2.87 -4.06 11.34
C ALA A 64 -4.21 -3.36 11.07
N LEU A 65 -5.25 -4.09 10.68
CA LEU A 65 -6.60 -3.53 10.51
C LEU A 65 -7.25 -3.15 11.85
N GLU A 66 -6.96 -3.86 12.94
CA GLU A 66 -7.39 -3.49 14.30
C GLU A 66 -6.81 -2.15 14.75
N GLU A 67 -5.58 -1.83 14.32
CA GLU A 67 -4.89 -0.56 14.60
C GLU A 67 -5.22 0.55 13.60
N PHE A 68 -6.09 0.29 12.62
CA PHE A 68 -6.43 1.28 11.60
C PHE A 68 -7.24 2.44 12.23
N PRO A 69 -6.92 3.72 11.94
CA PRO A 69 -7.55 4.87 12.61
C PRO A 69 -9.05 5.04 12.41
N PHE A 70 -9.64 4.37 11.42
CA PHE A 70 -11.07 4.44 11.10
C PHE A 70 -11.71 3.03 11.23
N PRO A 71 -12.18 2.65 12.44
CA PRO A 71 -12.63 1.29 12.71
C PRO A 71 -13.73 0.79 11.79
N ASP A 72 -14.69 1.65 11.41
CA ASP A 72 -15.78 1.28 10.51
C ASP A 72 -15.28 0.89 9.10
N VAL A 73 -14.23 1.55 8.62
CA VAL A 73 -13.60 1.25 7.33
C VAL A 73 -12.86 -0.08 7.40
N ALA A 74 -12.08 -0.30 8.47
CA ALA A 74 -11.40 -1.58 8.70
C ALA A 74 -12.40 -2.73 8.81
N LYS A 75 -13.48 -2.54 9.58
CA LYS A 75 -14.57 -3.51 9.73
C LYS A 75 -15.20 -3.85 8.39
N SER A 76 -15.52 -2.84 7.56
CA SER A 76 -16.05 -3.05 6.21
C SER A 76 -15.11 -3.93 5.35
N VAL A 77 -13.80 -3.71 5.42
CA VAL A 77 -12.82 -4.53 4.71
C VAL A 77 -12.79 -5.97 5.25
N ILE A 78 -12.77 -6.15 6.57
CA ILE A 78 -12.76 -7.49 7.21
C ILE A 78 -14.03 -8.26 6.82
N ASP A 79 -15.22 -7.67 7.02
CA ASP A 79 -16.50 -8.30 6.71
C ASP A 79 -16.60 -8.75 5.24
N THR A 80 -15.94 -8.01 4.33
CA THR A 80 -16.02 -8.24 2.89
C THR A 80 -15.02 -9.29 2.38
N TRP A 81 -13.80 -9.32 2.96
CA TRP A 81 -12.66 -10.04 2.38
C TRP A 81 -12.12 -11.18 3.24
N TYR A 82 -12.37 -11.18 4.55
CA TYR A 82 -11.83 -12.20 5.44
C TYR A 82 -12.67 -13.48 5.41
N VAL A 83 -12.00 -14.62 5.20
CA VAL A 83 -12.61 -15.95 5.28
C VAL A 83 -11.82 -16.75 6.30
N SER A 84 -12.34 -16.90 7.52
CA SER A 84 -11.56 -17.43 8.66
C SER A 84 -10.90 -18.80 8.42
N SER A 85 -11.63 -19.75 7.84
CA SER A 85 -11.12 -21.09 7.48
C SER A 85 -10.31 -21.11 6.17
N GLY A 86 -10.34 -20.00 5.41
CA GLY A 86 -9.76 -19.89 4.08
C GLY A 86 -10.60 -20.54 2.99
N ILE A 87 -10.58 -19.96 1.79
CA ILE A 87 -11.24 -20.54 0.61
C ILE A 87 -10.58 -21.87 0.22
N PRO A 88 -11.32 -22.99 0.11
CA PRO A 88 -10.77 -24.29 -0.25
C PRO A 88 -10.07 -24.30 -1.61
N LYS A 89 -9.06 -25.17 -1.76
CA LYS A 89 -8.34 -25.34 -3.04
C LYS A 89 -9.34 -25.66 -4.16
N GLY A 90 -9.22 -24.97 -5.30
CA GLY A 90 -10.10 -25.16 -6.46
C GLY A 90 -11.39 -24.35 -6.43
N LYS A 91 -11.73 -23.67 -5.34
CA LYS A 91 -12.81 -22.67 -5.31
C LYS A 91 -12.30 -21.32 -5.79
N ARG A 92 -13.19 -20.55 -6.42
CA ARG A 92 -12.87 -19.20 -6.91
C ARG A 92 -12.78 -18.24 -5.74
N TYR A 93 -11.82 -17.34 -5.83
CA TYR A 93 -11.71 -16.20 -4.92
C TYR A 93 -12.61 -15.07 -5.44
N ARG A 94 -13.08 -14.23 -4.53
CA ARG A 94 -13.57 -12.89 -4.85
C ARG A 94 -12.45 -12.10 -5.52
N THR A 95 -12.79 -11.49 -6.65
CA THR A 95 -11.87 -10.69 -7.45
C THR A 95 -11.90 -9.25 -6.96
N VAL A 96 -10.73 -8.60 -6.88
CA VAL A 96 -10.64 -7.16 -6.63
C VAL A 96 -10.96 -6.43 -7.93
N GLU A 97 -11.84 -5.43 -7.85
CA GLU A 97 -12.18 -4.59 -8.99
C GLU A 97 -10.95 -3.88 -9.56
N MET A 98 -10.95 -3.68 -10.88
CA MET A 98 -9.94 -2.84 -11.52
C MET A 98 -10.26 -1.37 -11.26
N PHE A 99 -9.22 -0.56 -11.07
CA PHE A 99 -9.39 0.87 -10.92
C PHE A 99 -9.97 1.51 -12.18
N THR A 100 -10.93 2.41 -11.98
CA THR A 100 -11.45 3.37 -12.95
C THR A 100 -11.15 4.78 -12.43
N LEU A 101 -11.58 5.82 -13.17
CA LEU A 101 -11.48 7.21 -12.70
C LEU A 101 -12.40 7.50 -11.51
N GLU A 102 -13.45 6.70 -11.33
CA GLU A 102 -14.44 6.81 -10.26
C GLU A 102 -14.53 5.45 -9.56
N PRO A 103 -13.55 5.10 -8.71
CA PRO A 103 -13.52 3.81 -8.05
C PRO A 103 -14.63 3.67 -7.01
N SER A 104 -15.05 2.43 -6.74
CA SER A 104 -16.04 2.15 -5.70
C SER A 104 -15.49 2.47 -4.30
N PRO A 105 -16.34 2.84 -3.33
CA PRO A 105 -15.92 2.99 -1.94
C PRO A 105 -15.26 1.71 -1.37
N GLU A 106 -15.72 0.53 -1.78
CA GLU A 106 -15.12 -0.75 -1.39
C GLU A 106 -13.66 -0.86 -1.86
N LEU A 107 -13.37 -0.50 -3.12
CA LEU A 107 -12.02 -0.54 -3.69
C LEU A 107 -11.10 0.49 -3.02
N ILE A 108 -11.63 1.69 -2.72
CA ILE A 108 -10.89 2.74 -1.99
C ILE A 108 -10.54 2.24 -0.59
N ASN A 109 -11.52 1.77 0.17
CA ASN A 109 -11.34 1.26 1.54
C ASN A 109 -10.29 0.13 1.57
N LEU A 110 -10.41 -0.85 0.67
CA LEU A 110 -9.44 -1.94 0.56
C LEU A 110 -8.03 -1.41 0.27
N THR A 111 -7.90 -0.42 -0.62
CA THR A 111 -6.59 0.12 -1.04
C THR A 111 -5.92 0.93 0.06
N VAL A 112 -6.66 1.81 0.75
CA VAL A 112 -6.15 2.58 1.88
C VAL A 112 -5.71 1.64 3.00
N CYS A 113 -6.58 0.72 3.40
CA CYS A 113 -6.29 -0.26 4.46
C CYS A 113 -5.09 -1.15 4.13
N ALA A 114 -4.96 -1.61 2.87
CA ALA A 114 -3.85 -2.47 2.46
C ALA A 114 -2.49 -1.76 2.54
N ASN A 115 -2.43 -0.50 2.11
CA ASN A 115 -1.21 0.31 2.18
C ASN A 115 -0.86 0.70 3.61
N PHE A 116 -1.87 0.97 4.45
CA PHE A 116 -1.65 1.13 5.88
C PHE A 116 -1.03 -0.13 6.47
N ALA A 117 -1.67 -1.28 6.25
CA ALA A 117 -1.27 -2.52 6.89
C ALA A 117 0.15 -2.96 6.51
N ILE A 118 0.55 -2.84 5.25
CA ILE A 118 1.90 -3.26 4.83
C ILE A 118 3.00 -2.38 5.43
N VAL A 119 2.76 -1.08 5.60
CA VAL A 119 3.70 -0.16 6.25
C VAL A 119 3.70 -0.39 7.76
N TRP A 120 2.53 -0.51 8.38
CA TRP A 120 2.40 -0.78 9.82
C TRP A 120 3.14 -2.07 10.20
N LEU A 121 2.95 -3.15 9.45
CA LEU A 121 3.66 -4.42 9.66
C LEU A 121 5.18 -4.29 9.49
N ALA A 122 5.62 -3.43 8.55
CA ALA A 122 7.04 -3.21 8.32
C ALA A 122 7.70 -2.38 9.42
N LYS A 123 6.91 -1.64 10.21
CA LYS A 123 7.36 -0.86 11.37
C LYS A 123 7.12 -1.55 12.71
N GLU A 124 6.48 -2.72 12.71
CA GLU A 124 6.11 -3.46 13.92
C GLU A 124 7.35 -3.76 14.79
N GLY A 125 7.36 -3.19 16.00
CA GLY A 125 8.42 -3.37 17.00
C GLY A 125 9.63 -2.43 16.88
N HIS A 126 9.59 -1.39 16.03
CA HIS A 126 10.69 -0.42 15.94
C HIS A 126 10.27 0.97 15.44
N HIS A 127 11.12 1.97 15.69
CA HIS A 127 10.94 3.35 15.21
C HIS A 127 11.88 3.74 14.06
N ASN A 128 12.62 2.77 13.52
CA ASN A 128 13.50 3.01 12.36
C ASN A 128 12.69 3.35 11.11
N ARG A 129 13.33 4.06 10.18
CA ARG A 129 12.68 4.53 8.97
C ARG A 129 12.34 3.40 8.01
N VAL A 130 11.15 3.46 7.42
CA VAL A 130 10.67 2.52 6.42
C VAL A 130 10.19 3.27 5.19
N SER A 131 10.52 2.72 4.02
CA SER A 131 10.09 3.20 2.72
C SER A 131 8.97 2.34 2.14
N ILE A 132 8.16 2.91 1.26
CA ILE A 132 7.28 2.18 0.35
C ILE A 132 7.59 2.58 -1.10
N ASN A 133 7.60 1.60 -2.00
CA ASN A 133 7.82 1.85 -3.41
C ASN A 133 6.55 1.64 -4.24
N TYR A 134 6.18 2.63 -5.06
CA TYR A 134 5.12 2.53 -6.05
C TYR A 134 5.64 2.59 -7.49
N LEU A 135 4.72 2.45 -8.46
CA LEU A 135 5.00 2.54 -9.89
C LEU A 135 4.19 3.67 -10.51
N GLU A 136 4.86 4.67 -11.09
CA GLU A 136 4.19 5.84 -11.69
C GLU A 136 3.27 5.46 -12.87
N LYS A 137 3.59 4.38 -13.59
CA LYS A 137 2.74 3.83 -14.66
C LYS A 137 1.43 3.21 -14.17
N VAL A 138 1.32 2.88 -12.88
CA VAL A 138 0.10 2.34 -12.27
C VAL A 138 -0.48 3.43 -11.36
N ASN A 139 -0.94 4.51 -11.99
CA ASN A 139 -1.22 5.79 -11.33
C ASN A 139 -2.60 5.90 -10.67
N MET A 140 -3.64 5.27 -11.22
CA MET A 140 -5.00 5.34 -10.67
C MET A 140 -5.12 5.01 -9.17
N PRO A 141 -4.43 3.98 -8.63
CA PRO A 141 -4.50 3.69 -7.19
C PRO A 141 -3.65 4.61 -6.30
N LEU A 142 -2.78 5.47 -6.86
CA LEU A 142 -1.70 6.10 -6.10
C LEU A 142 -2.21 7.03 -5.01
N ILE A 143 -3.18 7.88 -5.30
CA ILE A 143 -3.70 8.84 -4.32
C ILE A 143 -4.24 8.14 -3.07
N TYR A 144 -5.01 7.06 -3.25
CA TYR A 144 -5.52 6.23 -2.14
C TYR A 144 -4.42 5.44 -1.44
N SER A 145 -3.43 4.96 -2.21
CA SER A 145 -2.30 4.22 -1.67
C SER A 145 -1.42 5.09 -0.76
N PHE A 146 -1.16 6.34 -1.17
CA PHE A 146 -0.41 7.32 -0.40
C PHE A 146 -1.08 7.60 0.94
N VAL A 147 -2.40 7.83 0.95
CA VAL A 147 -3.16 8.06 2.18
C VAL A 147 -2.95 6.91 3.16
N GLY A 148 -3.12 5.66 2.72
CA GLY A 148 -2.91 4.49 3.57
C GLY A 148 -1.50 4.42 4.15
N ALA A 149 -0.48 4.59 3.30
CA ALA A 149 0.92 4.54 3.74
C ALA A 149 1.28 5.68 4.70
N MET A 150 0.74 6.89 4.45
CA MET A 150 0.95 8.06 5.31
C MET A 150 0.25 7.91 6.65
N LEU A 151 -0.96 7.35 6.69
CA LEU A 151 -1.66 7.02 7.94
C LEU A 151 -0.85 6.05 8.82
N ALA A 152 -0.10 5.13 8.21
CA ALA A 152 0.79 4.22 8.92
C ALA A 152 2.17 4.83 9.26
N GLY A 153 2.38 6.12 8.91
CA GLY A 153 3.60 6.85 9.21
C GLY A 153 4.80 6.39 8.37
N VAL A 154 4.62 6.13 7.08
CA VAL A 154 5.74 5.87 6.18
C VAL A 154 6.74 7.03 6.14
N ASP A 155 8.04 6.72 6.11
CA ASP A 155 9.09 7.75 6.17
C ASP A 155 9.52 8.21 4.77
N TYR A 156 9.45 7.33 3.77
CA TYR A 156 9.80 7.63 2.38
C TYR A 156 8.83 6.97 1.40
N VAL A 157 8.45 7.73 0.38
CA VAL A 157 7.76 7.21 -0.79
C VAL A 157 8.75 7.21 -1.95
N THR A 158 9.08 6.04 -2.47
CA THR A 158 9.90 5.90 -3.68
C THR A 158 9.03 5.53 -4.87
N MET A 159 9.43 5.99 -6.05
CA MET A 159 8.66 5.80 -7.28
C MET A 159 9.54 5.14 -8.34
N GLY A 160 9.05 4.04 -8.90
CA GLY A 160 9.65 3.36 -10.04
C GLY A 160 8.86 3.59 -11.33
N ALA A 161 9.47 3.21 -12.45
CA ALA A 161 8.82 3.10 -13.75
C ALA A 161 8.08 4.36 -14.25
N GLY A 162 8.65 5.56 -14.07
CA GLY A 162 8.15 6.81 -14.65
C GLY A 162 8.78 8.05 -14.00
N ILE A 163 8.26 9.24 -14.31
CA ILE A 163 8.75 10.51 -13.75
C ILE A 163 7.67 11.06 -12.81
N PRO A 164 7.87 11.00 -11.47
CA PRO A 164 6.84 11.28 -10.48
C PRO A 164 6.75 12.78 -10.12
N THR A 165 6.70 13.69 -11.11
CA THR A 165 6.81 15.15 -10.85
C THR A 165 5.70 15.71 -9.98
N GLN A 166 4.51 15.11 -9.99
CA GLN A 166 3.36 15.56 -9.19
C GLN A 166 3.32 14.97 -7.77
N VAL A 167 4.00 13.85 -7.54
CA VAL A 167 3.90 13.10 -6.27
C VAL A 167 4.24 13.96 -5.05
N PRO A 168 5.33 14.75 -5.02
CA PRO A 168 5.64 15.59 -3.85
C PRO A 168 4.50 16.54 -3.47
N GLY A 169 3.91 17.25 -4.45
CA GLY A 169 2.81 18.18 -4.19
C GLY A 169 1.51 17.51 -3.76
N VAL A 170 1.26 16.29 -4.23
CA VAL A 170 0.13 15.47 -3.77
C VAL A 170 0.32 15.07 -2.31
N LEU A 171 1.51 14.58 -1.93
CA LEU A 171 1.82 14.23 -0.55
C LEU A 171 1.71 15.45 0.38
N ASP A 172 2.23 16.60 -0.03
CA ASP A 172 2.10 17.86 0.72
C ASP A 172 0.62 18.21 0.95
N THR A 173 -0.22 18.07 -0.08
CA THR A 173 -1.66 18.36 0.01
C THR A 173 -2.36 17.41 0.99
N ILE A 174 -2.04 16.11 0.94
CA ILE A 174 -2.56 15.11 1.88
C ILE A 174 -2.14 15.45 3.32
N THR A 175 -0.87 15.82 3.57
CA THR A 175 -0.42 16.18 4.93
C THR A 175 -1.16 17.39 5.52
N GLN A 176 -1.67 18.28 4.67
CA GLN A 176 -2.42 19.46 5.08
C GLN A 176 -3.90 19.18 5.30
N GLY A 177 -4.36 17.93 5.13
CA GLY A 177 -5.78 17.56 5.23
C GLY A 177 -6.64 18.21 4.16
N ARG A 178 -6.05 18.61 3.03
CA ARG A 178 -6.77 19.21 1.89
C ARG A 178 -7.12 18.13 0.87
N PRO A 179 -8.22 18.29 0.11
CA PRO A 179 -8.53 17.41 -1.01
C PRO A 179 -7.36 17.36 -1.98
N ALA A 180 -6.84 16.16 -2.23
CA ALA A 180 -5.70 15.97 -3.11
C ALA A 180 -6.20 15.58 -4.51
N GLU A 181 -5.45 15.98 -5.54
CA GLU A 181 -5.76 15.67 -6.94
C GLU A 181 -4.57 14.97 -7.58
N TYR A 182 -4.82 13.88 -8.30
CA TYR A 182 -3.80 13.17 -9.08
C TYR A 182 -4.15 13.22 -10.57
N ARG A 183 -3.21 13.69 -11.38
CA ARG A 183 -3.37 13.76 -12.83
C ARG A 183 -3.07 12.40 -13.46
N ILE A 184 -4.08 11.81 -14.08
CA ILE A 184 -4.02 10.56 -14.84
C ILE A 184 -3.84 10.89 -16.33
N PRO A 185 -2.68 10.61 -16.94
CA PRO A 185 -2.49 10.76 -18.38
C PRO A 185 -3.36 9.76 -19.15
N ILE A 186 -4.05 10.22 -20.19
CA ILE A 186 -4.78 9.36 -21.13
C ILE A 186 -3.82 8.97 -22.26
N GLY A 187 -3.74 7.68 -22.60
CA GLY A 187 -2.98 7.22 -23.77
C GLY A 187 -3.59 7.77 -25.06
N GLY A 188 -2.76 8.36 -25.95
CA GLY A 188 -3.25 8.99 -27.18
C GLY A 188 -2.37 10.09 -27.79
N GLY A 189 -1.35 10.57 -27.05
CA GLY A 189 -0.37 11.53 -27.58
C GLY A 189 -0.81 13.00 -27.58
N ASP A 190 -2.05 13.30 -27.19
CA ASP A 190 -2.65 14.62 -27.17
C ASP A 190 -2.57 15.33 -25.79
N GLY A 191 -1.77 14.79 -24.86
CA GLY A 191 -1.48 15.43 -23.56
C GLY A 191 -2.68 15.56 -22.61
N LYS A 192 -3.83 14.97 -22.97
CA LYS A 192 -5.04 15.01 -22.17
C LYS A 192 -4.87 14.21 -20.89
N SER A 193 -5.46 14.74 -19.83
CA SER A 193 -5.47 14.09 -18.53
C SER A 193 -6.85 14.17 -17.87
N ARG A 194 -7.05 13.31 -16.87
CA ARG A 194 -8.19 13.33 -15.96
C ARG A 194 -7.68 13.46 -14.54
N LEU A 195 -8.50 14.05 -13.67
CA LEU A 195 -8.18 14.19 -12.27
C LEU A 195 -8.88 13.09 -11.49
N MET A 196 -8.15 12.48 -10.56
CA MET A 196 -8.71 11.65 -9.50
C MET A 196 -8.50 12.36 -8.18
N ASN A 197 -9.52 12.32 -7.32
CA ASN A 197 -9.53 13.07 -6.08
C ASN A 197 -9.69 12.12 -4.88
N PHE A 198 -9.15 12.56 -3.74
CA PHE A 198 -9.39 11.97 -2.42
C PHE A 198 -9.51 13.08 -1.39
#